data_AF-A0A523F8D2-F1
#
_entry.id   AF-A0A523F8D2-F1
#
_cell.length_a   1.000
_cell.length_b   1.000
_cell.length_c   1.000
_cell.angle_alpha   90.00
_cell.angle_beta   90.00
_cell.angle_gamma   90.00
#
_symmetry.space_group_name_H-M   'P 1'
#
loop_
_entity.id
_entity.type
_entity.pdbx_description
1 polymer ?
#
loop_
_entity_poly.entity_id
_entity_poly.type
_entity_poly.pdbx_seq_one_letter_code
_entity_poly.pdbx_strand_id
1 'polypeptide(L)'
;MKRHTVLCALLSCAIIALVPQGVGARSGPQSARLPHGMQWEAPGVVRLSRPDRGGFLANYLADLERLKALGVRQLRIDTTCASACTVFLRLGNRVCVTNRARIGFHHIVLWNRSTLG
;
A
#
# COMPACT_ATOMS: atom_id res chain seq x y z
N MET A 1 -48.93 -51.25 -24.31
CA MET A 1 -49.33 -49.95 -24.90
C MET A 1 -48.06 -49.27 -25.42
N LYS A 2 -48.07 -48.82 -26.67
CA LYS A 2 -46.90 -48.51 -27.51
C LYS A 2 -47.02 -47.06 -28.01
N ARG A 3 -45.86 -46.39 -28.21
CA ARG A 3 -45.62 -45.11 -28.95
C ARG A 3 -45.87 -43.81 -28.12
N HIS A 4 -45.07 -42.74 -28.17
CA HIS A 4 -44.32 -42.12 -29.28
C HIS A 4 -43.05 -41.36 -28.83
N THR A 5 -42.03 -41.41 -29.69
CA THR A 5 -40.82 -40.58 -29.75
C THR A 5 -41.15 -39.15 -30.20
N VAL A 6 -40.60 -38.11 -29.57
CA VAL A 6 -40.40 -36.79 -30.21
C VAL A 6 -39.04 -36.21 -29.81
N LEU A 7 -38.22 -36.08 -30.84
CA LEU A 7 -36.96 -35.35 -30.95
C LEU A 7 -37.26 -33.84 -30.85
N CYS A 8 -36.54 -33.05 -30.04
CA CYS A 8 -36.51 -31.60 -30.24
C CYS A 8 -35.17 -30.96 -29.84
N ALA A 9 -34.40 -30.69 -30.88
CA ALA A 9 -33.53 -29.54 -31.13
C ALA A 9 -32.59 -29.02 -30.01
N LEU A 10 -31.31 -29.23 -30.29
CA LEU A 10 -30.18 -28.37 -29.93
C LEU A 10 -30.53 -26.89 -30.18
N LEU A 11 -30.45 -26.03 -29.16
CA LEU A 11 -30.29 -24.59 -29.34
C LEU A 11 -29.21 -24.07 -28.40
N SER A 12 -28.01 -23.88 -28.95
CA SER A 12 -26.89 -23.18 -28.33
C SER A 12 -27.27 -21.72 -28.02
N CYS A 13 -27.42 -21.37 -26.74
CA CYS A 13 -27.30 -19.99 -26.31
C CYS A 13 -25.83 -19.69 -25.97
N ALA A 14 -25.05 -19.41 -27.01
CA ALA A 14 -23.78 -18.69 -26.86
C ALA A 14 -24.12 -17.23 -26.53
N ILE A 15 -24.27 -16.92 -25.24
CA ILE A 15 -24.29 -15.52 -24.78
C ILE A 15 -22.84 -15.07 -24.69
N ILE A 16 -22.32 -14.52 -25.80
CA ILE A 16 -21.10 -13.73 -25.78
C ILE A 16 -21.44 -12.46 -24.99
N ALA A 17 -21.10 -12.46 -23.71
CA ALA A 17 -21.10 -11.24 -22.93
C ALA A 17 -19.99 -10.33 -23.47
N LEU A 18 -20.35 -9.41 -24.38
CA LEU A 18 -19.53 -8.24 -24.65
C LEU A 18 -19.48 -7.42 -23.36
N VAL A 19 -18.47 -7.68 -22.53
CA VAL A 19 -18.06 -6.75 -21.48
C VAL A 19 -17.48 -5.53 -22.20
N PRO A 20 -18.06 -4.32 -22.06
CA PRO A 20 -17.41 -3.12 -22.54
C PRO A 20 -16.13 -2.92 -21.70
N GLN A 21 -14.98 -3.26 -22.27
CA GLN A 21 -13.68 -2.86 -21.78
C GLN A 21 -13.51 -1.36 -22.05
N GLY A 22 -14.13 -0.54 -21.20
CA GLY A 22 -14.32 0.88 -21.48
C GLY A 22 -14.52 1.70 -20.23
N VAL A 23 -13.63 1.56 -19.26
CA VAL A 23 -13.38 2.63 -18.28
C VAL A 23 -11.89 2.60 -17.98
N GLY A 24 -11.19 3.58 -18.57
CA GLY A 24 -9.80 3.83 -18.29
C GLY A 24 -9.59 3.82 -16.78
N ALA A 25 -8.64 3.00 -16.33
CA ALA A 25 -8.06 3.13 -15.02
C ALA A 25 -7.61 4.57 -14.90
N ARG A 26 -8.40 5.40 -14.21
CA ARG A 26 -7.93 6.69 -13.73
C ARG A 26 -6.71 6.34 -12.90
N SER A 27 -5.54 6.64 -13.45
CA SER A 27 -4.24 6.62 -12.80
C SER A 27 -4.26 7.68 -11.71
N GLY A 28 -5.05 7.40 -10.66
CA GLY A 28 -5.05 8.19 -9.45
C GLY A 28 -3.69 8.09 -8.76
N PRO A 29 -3.47 8.85 -7.68
CA PRO A 29 -2.19 8.92 -6.95
C PRO A 29 -1.65 7.56 -6.45
N GLN A 30 -2.43 6.49 -6.56
CA GLN A 30 -2.10 5.12 -6.17
C GLN A 30 -1.08 4.42 -7.10
N SER A 31 -0.80 4.95 -8.30
CA SER A 31 0.28 4.45 -9.15
C SER A 31 1.66 4.95 -8.73
N ALA A 32 1.72 6.00 -7.90
CA ALA A 32 2.98 6.56 -7.44
C ALA A 32 3.68 5.60 -6.47
N ARG A 33 4.98 5.38 -6.71
CA ARG A 33 5.83 4.57 -5.83
C ARG A 33 5.90 5.22 -4.43
N LEU A 34 5.57 4.44 -3.41
CA LEU A 34 5.71 4.81 -2.00
C LEU A 34 7.14 4.58 -1.48
N PRO A 35 7.50 5.18 -0.33
CA PRO A 35 8.69 4.81 0.43
C PRO A 35 8.84 3.30 0.67
N HIS A 36 10.07 2.88 1.00
CA HIS A 36 10.33 1.47 1.29
C HIS A 36 9.45 0.95 2.42
N GLY A 37 8.99 -0.30 2.29
CA GLY A 37 8.15 -0.94 3.30
C GLY A 37 6.70 -0.44 3.35
N MET A 38 6.31 0.57 2.57
CA MET A 38 4.94 1.10 2.54
C MET A 38 4.12 0.57 1.36
N GLN A 39 2.81 0.44 1.58
CA GLN A 39 1.83 -0.01 0.58
C GLN A 39 0.56 0.84 0.65
N TRP A 40 -0.07 1.08 -0.49
CA TRP A 40 -1.39 1.69 -0.54
C TRP A 40 -2.43 0.68 -0.02
N GLU A 41 -3.24 1.08 0.97
CA GLU A 41 -4.44 0.31 1.38
C GLU A 41 -5.68 0.83 0.65
N ALA A 42 -5.73 2.15 0.40
CA ALA A 42 -6.80 2.85 -0.31
C ALA A 42 -6.26 4.21 -0.80
N PRO A 43 -7.00 4.96 -1.65
CA PRO A 43 -6.58 6.29 -2.07
C PRO A 43 -6.31 7.24 -0.90
N GLY A 44 -5.06 7.68 -0.78
CA GLY A 44 -4.60 8.55 0.31
C GLY A 44 -4.40 7.83 1.65
N VAL A 45 -4.55 6.50 1.71
CA VAL A 45 -4.32 5.68 2.91
C VAL A 45 -3.17 4.72 2.62
N VAL A 46 -2.12 4.85 3.41
CA VAL A 46 -0.89 4.07 3.30
C VAL A 46 -0.69 3.26 4.56
N ARG A 47 -0.13 2.06 4.45
CA ARG A 47 0.28 1.24 5.57
C ARG A 47 1.76 0.93 5.51
N LEU A 48 2.44 0.97 6.66
CA LEU A 48 3.72 0.32 6.84
C LEU A 48 3.52 -1.21 6.86
N SER A 49 3.85 -1.85 5.75
CA SER A 49 3.58 -3.28 5.47
C SER A 49 4.63 -4.23 6.02
N ARG A 50 5.83 -3.74 6.35
CA ARG A 50 6.96 -4.55 6.84
C ARG A 50 7.59 -3.89 8.07
N PRO A 51 8.15 -4.68 9.01
CA PRO A 51 8.93 -4.14 10.12
C PRO A 51 10.06 -3.23 9.60
N ASP A 52 10.18 -2.04 10.18
CA ASP A 52 11.20 -1.06 9.84
C ASP A 52 12.04 -0.72 11.08
N ARG A 53 13.32 -1.05 11.02
CA ARG A 53 14.29 -0.82 12.11
C ARG A 53 15.00 0.53 12.02
N GLY A 54 14.65 1.34 11.03
CA GLY A 54 15.29 2.60 10.72
C GLY A 54 16.54 2.46 9.84
N GLY A 55 17.33 3.53 9.81
CA GLY A 55 18.49 3.65 8.94
C GLY A 55 18.94 5.11 8.87
N PHE A 56 19.45 5.53 7.72
CA PHE A 56 19.94 6.90 7.54
C PHE A 56 18.80 7.92 7.59
N LEU A 57 18.81 8.79 8.60
CA LEU A 57 17.72 9.73 8.89
C LEU A 57 17.30 10.59 7.69
N ALA A 58 18.25 11.02 6.85
CA ALA A 58 17.96 11.86 5.69
C ALA A 58 16.98 11.18 4.70
N ASN A 59 17.05 9.86 4.55
CA ASN A 59 16.14 9.12 3.68
C ASN A 59 14.70 9.20 4.21
N TYR A 60 14.52 9.02 5.52
CA TYR A 60 13.20 9.06 6.17
C TYR A 60 12.58 10.46 6.15
N LEU A 61 13.40 11.50 6.26
CA LEU A 61 12.96 12.89 6.08
C LEU A 61 12.49 13.14 4.64
N ALA A 62 13.25 12.66 3.64
CA ALA A 62 12.86 12.78 2.24
C ALA A 62 11.55 11.99 1.94
N ASP A 63 11.43 10.79 2.50
CA ASP A 63 10.23 9.97 2.39
C ASP A 63 9.02 10.60 3.08
N LEU A 64 9.21 11.27 4.22
CA LEU A 64 8.14 12.02 4.89
C LEU A 64 7.61 13.14 3.99
N GLU A 65 8.49 13.93 3.36
CA GLU A 65 8.08 14.97 2.42
C GLU A 65 7.42 14.38 1.17
N ARG A 66 7.92 13.23 0.68
CA ARG A 66 7.28 12.49 -0.42
C ARG A 66 5.86 12.07 -0.07
N LEU A 67 5.60 11.54 1.13
CA LEU A 67 4.24 11.16 1.55
C LEU A 67 3.29 12.36 1.59
N LYS A 68 3.78 13.53 2.05
CA LYS A 68 3.00 14.77 2.01
C LYS A 68 2.68 15.19 0.57
N ALA A 69 3.69 15.17 -0.31
CA ALA A 69 3.52 15.53 -1.72
C ALA A 69 2.57 14.58 -2.47
N LEU A 70 2.56 13.30 -2.10
CA LEU A 70 1.64 12.29 -2.64
C LEU A 70 0.19 12.43 -2.10
N GLY A 71 -0.08 13.41 -1.24
CA GLY A 71 -1.42 13.62 -0.68
C GLY A 71 -1.85 12.50 0.26
N VAL A 72 -0.91 11.84 0.94
CA VAL A 72 -1.24 10.82 1.94
C VAL A 72 -1.96 11.48 3.11
N ARG A 73 -3.21 11.06 3.32
CA ARG A 73 -4.13 11.56 4.35
C ARG A 73 -4.10 10.70 5.60
N GLN A 74 -3.75 9.42 5.47
CA GLN A 74 -3.60 8.52 6.61
C GLN A 74 -2.42 7.58 6.42
N LEU A 75 -1.60 7.43 7.45
CA LEU A 75 -0.55 6.42 7.57
C LEU A 75 -0.89 5.45 8.71
N ARG A 76 -1.11 4.17 8.40
CA ARG A 76 -1.31 3.11 9.38
C ARG A 76 0.02 2.42 9.71
N ILE A 77 0.39 2.41 10.98
CA ILE A 77 1.55 1.70 11.50
C ILE A 77 1.03 0.51 12.32
N ASP A 78 1.26 -0.69 11.81
CA ASP A 78 0.73 -1.95 12.38
C ASP A 78 1.84 -2.98 12.65
N THR A 79 3.09 -2.53 12.59
CA THR A 79 4.31 -3.34 12.68
C THR A 79 5.39 -2.56 13.42
N THR A 80 6.60 -3.10 13.53
CA THR A 80 7.72 -2.39 14.14
C THR A 80 8.07 -1.15 13.32
N CYS A 81 8.23 -0.02 14.02
CA CYS A 81 8.77 1.22 13.49
C CYS A 81 9.74 1.79 14.54
N ALA A 82 11.04 1.58 14.31
CA ALA A 82 12.09 1.96 15.25
C ALA A 82 13.07 2.96 14.63
N SER A 83 13.80 3.68 15.49
CA SER A 83 14.86 4.58 15.06
C SER A 83 14.33 5.63 14.06
N ALA A 84 15.01 5.83 12.93
CA ALA A 84 14.61 6.81 11.91
C ALA A 84 13.17 6.62 11.37
N CYS A 85 12.59 5.41 11.41
CA CYS A 85 11.20 5.20 11.01
C CYS A 85 10.21 6.07 11.81
N THR A 86 10.49 6.36 13.08
CA THR A 86 9.56 7.11 13.94
C THR A 86 9.37 8.55 13.49
N VAL A 87 10.18 9.06 12.55
CA VAL A 87 9.95 10.35 11.88
C VAL A 87 8.57 10.44 11.27
N PHE A 88 8.00 9.33 10.77
CA PHE A 88 6.66 9.34 10.18
C PHE A 88 5.55 9.68 11.17
N LEU A 89 5.79 9.54 12.49
CA LEU A 89 4.86 10.01 13.52
C LEU A 89 4.62 11.53 13.46
N ARG A 90 5.51 12.30 12.81
CA ARG A 90 5.33 13.75 12.56
C ARG A 90 4.14 14.08 11.64
N LEU A 91 3.54 13.09 10.98
CA LEU A 91 2.28 13.28 10.26
C LEU A 91 1.09 13.52 11.21
N GLY A 92 1.27 13.35 12.52
CA GLY A 92 0.35 13.79 13.57
C GLY A 92 -0.97 13.05 13.54
N ASN A 93 -2.08 13.79 13.48
CA ASN A 93 -3.45 13.27 13.41
C ASN A 93 -3.73 12.38 12.18
N ARG A 94 -2.82 12.34 11.21
CA ARG A 94 -2.89 11.44 10.05
C ARG A 94 -2.30 10.06 10.34
N VAL A 95 -1.72 9.82 11.52
CA VAL A 95 -1.11 8.53 11.85
C VAL A 95 -2.04 7.72 12.73
N CYS A 96 -2.28 6.47 12.32
CA CYS A 96 -2.96 5.48 13.14
C CYS A 96 -1.94 4.40 13.55
N VAL A 97 -1.58 4.38 14.83
CA VAL A 97 -0.74 3.33 15.41
C VAL A 97 -1.66 2.28 16.03
N THR A 98 -1.51 1.02 15.63
CA THR A 98 -2.34 -0.07 16.19
C THR A 98 -1.70 -0.65 17.46
N ASN A 99 -2.48 -1.43 18.21
CA ASN A 99 -1.99 -2.17 19.38
C ASN A 99 -0.95 -3.27 19.05
N ARG A 100 -0.76 -3.62 17.76
CA ARG A 100 0.27 -4.59 17.32
C ARG A 100 1.59 -3.93 16.98
N ALA A 101 1.61 -2.60 16.83
CA ALA A 101 2.82 -1.88 16.48
C ALA A 101 3.83 -1.90 17.63
N ARG A 102 5.11 -1.94 17.27
CA ARG A 102 6.22 -1.75 18.21
C ARG A 102 6.98 -0.49 17.83
N ILE A 103 6.85 0.56 18.64
CA ILE A 103 7.49 1.85 18.38
C ILE A 103 8.74 1.97 19.24
N GLY A 104 9.89 2.24 18.60
CA GLY A 104 11.19 2.29 19.27
C GLY A 104 11.92 3.61 19.04
N PHE A 105 12.28 4.29 20.13
CA PHE A 105 13.04 5.54 20.09
C PHE A 105 14.44 5.36 20.70
N HIS A 106 15.41 6.06 20.14
CA HIS A 106 16.74 6.23 20.73
C HIS A 106 17.37 7.52 20.17
N HIS A 107 18.49 7.97 20.76
CA HIS A 107 19.23 9.13 20.27
C HIS A 107 19.81 8.89 18.86
N ILE A 108 20.07 9.95 18.09
CA ILE A 108 20.71 9.79 16.78
C ILE A 108 22.14 9.27 16.97
N VAL A 109 22.49 8.22 16.22
CA VAL A 109 23.87 7.71 16.18
C VAL A 109 24.53 8.25 14.93
N LEU A 110 25.62 8.98 15.09
CA LEU A 110 26.40 9.51 13.97
C LEU A 110 27.29 8.39 13.41
N TRP A 111 27.01 7.99 12.18
CA TRP A 111 27.83 7.05 11.43
C TRP A 111 28.50 7.77 10.27
N ASN A 112 29.81 7.65 10.16
CA ASN A 112 30.53 8.16 9.00
C ASN A 112 30.39 7.17 7.83
N ARG A 113 29.69 7.57 6.76
CA ARG A 113 29.50 6.73 5.56
C ARG A 113 30.83 6.34 4.91
N SER A 114 31.90 7.13 5.11
CA SER A 114 33.25 6.85 4.60
C SER A 114 33.97 5.71 5.32
N THR A 115 33.43 5.21 6.43
CA THR A 115 34.04 4.12 7.24
C THR A 115 33.40 2.75 7.02
N LEU A 116 32.41 2.64 6.12
CA LEU A 116 31.70 1.40 5.77
C LEU A 116 31.97 0.96 4.32
N GLY A 117 33.19 1.24 3.83
CA GLY A 117 33.72 0.64 2.60
C GLY A 117 33.96 -0.84 2.77
#